data_AF-A0A1F3H5D1-F1
#
_entry.id   AF-A0A1F3H5D1-F1
#
_cell.length_a   1.000
_cell.length_b   1.000
_cell.length_c   1.000
_cell.angle_alpha   90.00
_cell.angle_beta   90.00
_cell.angle_gamma   90.00
#
_symmetry.space_group_name_H-M   'P 1'
#
loop_
_entity.id
_entity.type
_entity.pdbx_description
1 polymer ?
#
loop_
_entity_poly.entity_id
_entity_poly.type
_entity_poly.pdbx_seq_one_letter_code
_entity_poly.pdbx_strand_id
1 'polypeptide(L)' 'MDSIPIHKTAELFRGEVAQMRYISEEEKSSVNAQAHRDDYYIFLLVEKGKGTVLIDFEEREIAGNNIYCILPG' A
#
# COMPACT_ATOMS: atom_id res chain seq x y z
N MET A 1 -13.83 -13.82 15.34
CA MET A 1 -13.50 -12.77 14.36
C MET A 1 -12.02 -12.85 14.18
N ASP A 2 -11.58 -13.40 13.05
CA ASP A 2 -10.14 -13.49 12.76
C ASP A 2 -9.62 -12.07 12.56
N SER A 3 -8.54 -11.72 13.25
CA SER A 3 -7.92 -10.40 13.16
C SER A 3 -7.30 -10.21 11.78
N ILE A 4 -7.46 -9.01 11.19
CA ILE A 4 -6.75 -8.62 9.96
C ILE A 4 -5.24 -8.80 10.19
N PRO A 5 -4.52 -9.57 9.34
CA PRO A 5 -3.09 -9.80 9.50
C PRO A 5 -2.29 -8.50 9.51
N ILE A 6 -1.20 -8.47 10.29
CA ILE A 6 -0.26 -7.34 10.34
C ILE A 6 1.07 -7.79 9.76
N HIS A 7 1.55 -7.12 8.71
CA HIS A 7 2.93 -7.24 8.26
C HIS A 7 3.84 -6.50 9.22
N LYS A 8 4.78 -7.24 9.81
CA LYS A 8 5.72 -6.77 10.85
C LYS A 8 7.11 -6.49 10.30
N THR A 9 7.18 -5.84 9.14
CA THR A 9 8.47 -5.63 8.46
C THR A 9 9.36 -4.68 9.26
N ALA A 10 8.79 -3.76 10.05
CA ALA A 10 9.58 -2.90 10.92
C ALA A 10 10.31 -3.69 12.03
N GLU A 11 9.83 -4.86 12.44
CA GLU A 11 10.53 -5.71 13.42
C GLU A 11 11.81 -6.36 12.83
N LEU A 12 11.90 -6.48 11.50
CA LEU A 12 13.03 -7.10 10.81
C LEU A 12 14.19 -6.13 10.53
N PHE A 13 13.92 -4.82 10.56
CA PHE A 13 14.92 -3.79 10.28
C PHE A 13 15.04 -2.84 11.48
N ARG A 14 16.25 -2.67 12.01
CA ARG A 14 16.51 -1.71 13.10
C ARG A 14 16.47 -0.29 12.54
N GLY A 15 15.28 0.33 12.46
CA GLY A 15 15.08 1.71 12.02
C GLY A 15 13.64 1.99 11.57
N GLU A 16 13.36 3.23 11.15
CA GLU A 16 12.11 3.57 10.48
C GLU A 16 12.11 2.96 9.07
N VAL A 17 11.12 2.11 8.77
CA VAL A 17 11.00 1.44 7.48
C VAL A 17 9.95 2.16 6.64
N ALA A 18 10.27 2.37 5.37
CA ALA A 18 9.33 2.82 4.35
C ALA A 18 9.38 1.85 3.18
N GLN A 19 8.23 1.37 2.73
CA GLN A 19 8.13 0.59 1.50
C GLN A 19 7.76 1.51 0.34
N MET A 20 8.55 1.48 -0.74
CA MET A 20 8.20 2.12 -2.00
C MET A 20 7.68 1.04 -2.96
N ARG A 21 6.45 1.21 -3.45
CA ARG A 21 5.87 0.32 -4.45
C ARG A 21 5.77 1.02 -5.79
N TYR A 22 6.21 0.32 -6.83
CA TYR A 22 6.06 0.71 -8.22
C TYR A 22 4.89 -0.06 -8.84
N ILE A 23 3.96 0.65 -9.49
CA ILE A 23 2.80 0.05 -10.15
C ILE A 23 2.83 0.50 -11.63
N SER A 24 2.93 -0.46 -12.56
CA SER A 24 2.90 -0.19 -14.00
C SER A 24 1.50 -0.40 -14.59
N GLU A 25 1.23 0.16 -15.76
CA GLU A 25 -0.09 0.13 -16.42
C GLU A 25 -0.62 -1.29 -16.73
N GLU A 26 0.26 -2.30 -16.75
CA GLU A 26 -0.08 -3.70 -17.05
C GLU A 26 -0.31 -4.54 -15.79
N GLU A 27 -0.11 -3.97 -14.59
CA GLU A 27 -0.29 -4.68 -13.33
C GLU A 27 -1.79 -4.86 -13.04
N LYS A 28 -2.39 -5.93 -13.55
CA LYS A 28 -3.67 -6.42 -13.05
C LYS A 28 -3.43 -6.88 -11.62
N SER A 29 -3.81 -6.05 -10.65
CA SER A 29 -3.82 -6.42 -9.23
C SER A 29 -4.49 -7.79 -9.12
N SER A 30 -3.74 -8.79 -8.63
CA SER A 30 -4.31 -10.10 -8.41
C SER A 30 -5.46 -9.95 -7.43
N VAL A 31 -6.61 -10.53 -7.77
CA VAL A 31 -7.90 -10.48 -7.05
C VAL A 31 -7.82 -11.01 -5.60
N ASN A 32 -6.62 -11.40 -5.15
CA ASN A 32 -6.36 -12.06 -3.87
C ASN A 32 -5.48 -11.23 -2.92
N ALA A 33 -5.47 -9.89 -3.04
CA ALA A 33 -4.89 -9.06 -1.99
C ALA A 33 -5.79 -9.13 -0.75
N GLN A 34 -5.56 -10.11 0.11
CA GLN A 34 -6.20 -10.18 1.42
C GLN A 34 -5.92 -8.88 2.17
N ALA A 35 -6.95 -8.32 2.80
CA ALA A 35 -6.81 -7.13 3.64
C ALA A 35 -5.72 -7.38 4.69
N HIS A 36 -4.82 -6.41 4.84
CA HIS A 36 -3.71 -6.45 5.78
C HIS A 36 -3.48 -5.06 6.35
N ARG A 37 -2.76 -5.04 7.45
CA ARG A 37 -2.25 -3.87 8.15
C ARG A 37 -0.73 -3.90 8.06
N ASP A 38 -0.09 -2.74 8.12
CA ASP A 38 1.36 -2.63 8.09
C ASP A 38 1.84 -1.82 9.29
N ASP A 39 2.95 -2.24 9.91
CA ASP A 39 3.60 -1.51 11.01
C ASP A 39 4.61 -0.45 10.51
N TYR A 40 4.57 -0.13 9.22
CA TYR A 40 5.46 0.80 8.53
C TYR A 40 4.71 1.67 7.52
N TYR A 41 5.35 2.78 7.11
CA TYR A 41 4.79 3.67 6.10
C TYR A 41 4.90 3.05 4.71
N ILE A 42 3.87 3.19 3.89
CA ILE A 42 3.92 2.83 2.46
C ILE A 42 3.86 4.11 1.63
N PHE A 43 4.85 4.31 0.78
CA PHE A 43 4.86 5.37 -0.23
C PHE A 43 4.55 4.78 -1.61
N LEU A 44 3.46 5.26 -2.22
CA LEU A 44 3.07 4.87 -3.58
C LEU A 44 3.49 5.97 -4.55
N LEU A 45 4.44 5.68 -5.43
CA LEU A 45 4.76 6.54 -6.57
C LEU A 45 3.93 6.10 -7.77
N VAL A 46 3.06 6.99 -8.25
CA VAL A 46 2.28 6.76 -9.46
C VAL A 46 2.86 7.63 -10.57
N GLU A 47 3.61 7.04 -11.50
CA GLU A 47 4.25 7.81 -12.58
C GLU A 47 3.22 8.32 -13.59
N LYS A 48 2.27 7.46 -14.00
CA LYS A 48 1.27 7.77 -15.03
C LYS A 48 -0.05 7.04 -14.75
N GLY A 49 -1.11 7.41 -15.48
CA GLY A 49 -2.40 6.75 -15.40
C GLY A 49 -3.29 7.20 -14.24
N LYS A 50 -4.33 6.42 -13.96
CA LYS A 50 -5.26 6.57 -12.84
C LYS A 50 -5.63 5.19 -12.32
N GLY A 51 -5.94 5.10 -11.04
CA GLY A 51 -6.37 3.85 -10.42
C GLY A 51 -7.16 4.12 -9.15
N THR A 52 -7.60 3.04 -8.53
CA THR A 52 -8.23 3.07 -7.22
C THR A 52 -7.50 2.11 -6.28
N VAL A 53 -7.38 2.52 -5.02
CA VAL A 53 -6.88 1.68 -3.93
C VAL A 53 -7.95 1.59 -2.85
N LEU A 54 -8.04 0.46 -2.17
CA LEU A 54 -8.95 0.27 -1.05
C LEU A 54 -8.16 0.42 0.25
N ILE A 55 -8.37 1.50 0.99
CA ILE A 55 -7.70 1.81 2.26
C ILE A 55 -8.77 1.99 3.32
N ASP A 56 -8.64 1.33 4.47
CA ASP A 56 -9.66 1.33 5.53
C ASP A 56 -11.05 0.94 5.04
N PHE A 57 -11.12 0.05 4.04
CA PHE A 57 -12.34 -0.37 3.35
C PHE A 57 -13.07 0.76 2.60
N GLU A 58 -12.38 1.86 2.32
CA GLU A 58 -12.86 2.96 1.47
C GLU A 58 -12.04 3.04 0.16
N GLU A 59 -12.73 3.21 -0.96
CA GLU A 59 -12.06 3.45 -2.24
C GLU A 59 -11.46 4.86 -2.28
N ARG A 60 -10.19 4.95 -2.65
CA ARG A 60 -9.45 6.19 -2.86
C ARG A 60 -8.95 6.23 -4.29
N GLU A 61 -9.19 7.33 -4.98
CA GLU A 61 -8.60 7.57 -6.30
C GLU A 61 -7.11 7.94 -6.18
N ILE A 62 -6.30 7.36 -7.06
CA ILE A 62 -4.90 7.72 -7.25
C ILE A 62 -4.66 8.11 -8.72
N ALA A 63 -3.73 9.04 -8.94
CA ALA A 63 -3.44 9.61 -10.24
C ALA A 63 -1.93 9.74 -10.47
N GLY A 64 -1.52 9.62 -11.73
CA GLY A 64 -0.14 9.80 -12.17
C GLY A 64 0.46 11.15 -11.80
N ASN A 65 1.78 11.21 -11.77
CA ASN A 65 2.59 12.33 -11.30
C ASN A 65 2.37 12.70 -9.82
N ASN A 66 2.00 11.73 -8.97
CA ASN A 66 1.81 11.95 -7.54
C ASN A 66 2.54 10.90 -6.69
N ILE A 67 2.84 11.28 -5.44
CA ILE A 67 3.29 10.38 -4.38
C ILE A 67 2.22 10.37 -3.30
N TYR A 68 1.77 9.19 -2.89
CA TYR A 68 0.83 8.99 -1.79
C TYR A 68 1.54 8.34 -0.60
N CYS A 69 1.08 8.64 0.61
CA CYS A 69 1.57 8.04 1.84
C CYS A 69 0.41 7.34 2.56
N ILE A 70 0.57 6.04 2.83
CA ILE A 70 -0.32 5.25 3.67
C ILE A 70 0.36 5.11 5.03
N LEU A 71 -0.37 5.48 6.08
CA LEU A 71 0.13 5.45 7.45
C LEU A 71 0.14 4.02 7.99
N PRO A 72 1.06 3.69 8.93
CA PRO A 72 0.95 2.47 9.70
C PRO A 72 -0.38 2.42 10.44
N GLY A 73 -1.05 1.28 10.47
CA GLY A 73 -2.35 1.18 11.13
C GLY A 73 -3.16 -0.02 10.78
#